data_AF-A6WAD0-F1
#
_entry.id   AF-A6WAD0-F1
#
_cell.length_a   1.000
_cell.length_b   1.000
_cell.length_c   1.000
_cell.angle_alpha   90.00
_cell.angle_beta   90.00
_cell.angle_gamma   90.00
#
_symmetry.space_group_name_H-M   'P 1'
#
loop_
_entity.id
_entity.type
_entity.pdbx_description
1 polymer ?
#
loop_
_entity_poly.entity_id
_entity_poly.type
_entity_poly.pdbx_seq_one_letter_code
_entity_poly.pdbx_strand_id
1 'polypeptide(L)'
;MREQRGEVGVLGASGQQGSAVVRALSGAGVPVRALMRRPMAAAALAELPGVRVAHADTDDPVSLHEAFSGVSALFVMTVFAARGPAGEVVQGRAVVDAAAAARVPHLVYSSVGGAERCSGVPHFESKWAVEEHLRASGVPAVVVRPVFFMENFLQSMAPVREGDDLVLRAPLRPHTPLQLISALDVGAVSAALLVRPDLAGAGAVEVAGDELSAEQIAEHLGRRYGLAGRFEPTPVEAVADEDFRAMFAWLARFPAYRADRPLTRRLHPGVHDFPAFLASQQRPSPFPNPHRGAGVSTIQSDPDVRSDREAIQRLINAYAHHADRRDPTRQAAVFSEDARVLLFESDPAQADPVQTVHGREALAATFAGLIAQYEATTYFNGQSDIDVAGGSASAETYCMAHHLLRQDGQRVLLTMAIRYLDTFERTAEGWRIAERRIVFDWTDRRPSQP
;
A
#
# COMPACT_ATOMS: atom_id res chain seq x y z
N MET A 1 13.35 -38.28 -15.45
CA MET A 1 14.04 -37.39 -14.49
C MET A 1 13.64 -35.96 -14.82
N ARG A 2 12.94 -35.24 -13.93
CA ARG A 2 12.78 -33.78 -14.09
C ARG A 2 14.14 -33.18 -13.75
N GLU A 3 14.76 -32.42 -14.67
CA GLU A 3 15.92 -31.59 -14.33
C GLU A 3 15.55 -30.76 -13.09
N GLN A 4 16.33 -30.89 -12.02
CA GLN A 4 16.17 -30.03 -10.85
C GLN A 4 16.51 -28.61 -11.29
N ARG A 5 15.47 -27.80 -11.51
CA ARG A 5 15.64 -26.36 -11.77
C ARG A 5 16.30 -25.74 -10.55
N GLY A 6 17.39 -25.00 -10.77
CA GLY A 6 18.09 -24.30 -9.69
C GLY A 6 17.21 -23.23 -9.05
N GLU A 7 17.56 -22.84 -7.82
CA GLU A 7 16.84 -21.81 -7.07
C GLU A 7 17.03 -20.43 -7.74
N VAL A 8 15.98 -19.66 -7.91
CA VAL A 8 16.02 -18.29 -8.48
C VAL A 8 15.94 -17.27 -7.37
N GLY A 9 16.91 -16.33 -7.32
CA GLY A 9 16.89 -15.21 -6.39
C GLY A 9 15.99 -14.09 -6.89
N VAL A 10 15.19 -13.49 -6.01
CA VAL A 10 14.35 -12.32 -6.33
C VAL A 10 14.61 -11.21 -5.34
N LEU A 11 15.41 -10.21 -5.73
CA LEU A 11 15.68 -9.02 -4.92
C LEU A 11 14.49 -8.06 -4.94
N GLY A 12 14.11 -7.54 -3.77
CA GLY A 12 12.92 -6.70 -3.63
C GLY A 12 11.63 -7.51 -3.67
N ALA A 13 11.66 -8.77 -3.21
CA ALA A 13 10.55 -9.71 -3.28
C ALA A 13 9.26 -9.23 -2.60
N SER A 14 9.33 -8.32 -1.62
CA SER A 14 8.16 -7.74 -0.95
C SER A 14 7.52 -6.57 -1.71
N GLY A 15 8.16 -6.08 -2.78
CA GLY A 15 7.63 -4.99 -3.62
C GLY A 15 6.63 -5.48 -4.66
N GLN A 16 6.00 -4.54 -5.37
CA GLN A 16 4.96 -4.83 -6.36
C GLN A 16 5.43 -5.80 -7.45
N GLN A 17 6.50 -5.47 -8.19
CA GLN A 17 7.02 -6.35 -9.23
C GLN A 17 7.69 -7.60 -8.67
N GLY A 18 8.55 -7.46 -7.64
CA GLY A 18 9.27 -8.60 -7.07
C GLY A 18 8.32 -9.68 -6.55
N SER A 19 7.23 -9.28 -5.90
CA SER A 19 6.22 -10.24 -5.42
C SER A 19 5.45 -10.90 -6.56
N ALA A 20 5.24 -10.21 -7.69
CA ALA A 20 4.66 -10.80 -8.89
C ALA A 20 5.59 -11.85 -9.53
N VAL A 21 6.91 -11.58 -9.57
CA VAL A 21 7.92 -12.54 -10.02
C VAL A 21 7.93 -13.78 -9.13
N VAL A 22 7.94 -13.62 -7.80
CA VAL A 22 7.89 -14.74 -6.85
C VAL A 22 6.67 -15.63 -7.09
N ARG A 23 5.48 -15.05 -7.23
CA ARG A 23 4.24 -15.80 -7.49
C ARG A 23 4.27 -16.52 -8.83
N ALA A 24 4.76 -15.87 -9.89
CA ALA A 24 4.86 -16.48 -11.21
C ALA A 24 5.83 -17.67 -11.22
N LEU A 25 7.00 -17.54 -10.58
CA LEU A 25 7.98 -18.63 -10.44
C LEU A 25 7.45 -19.79 -9.59
N SER A 26 6.84 -19.48 -8.44
CA SER A 26 6.21 -20.48 -7.56
C SER A 26 5.09 -21.26 -8.28
N GLY A 27 4.21 -20.55 -9.00
CA GLY A 27 3.17 -21.17 -9.82
C GLY A 27 3.70 -22.06 -10.95
N ALA A 28 4.90 -21.75 -11.45
CA ALA A 28 5.61 -22.57 -12.43
C ALA A 28 6.45 -23.72 -11.81
N GLY A 29 6.41 -23.88 -10.48
CA GLY A 29 7.17 -24.89 -9.74
C GLY A 29 8.69 -24.67 -9.75
N VAL A 30 9.13 -23.43 -9.94
CA VAL A 30 10.55 -23.05 -9.87
C VAL A 30 10.88 -22.69 -8.42
N PRO A 31 11.93 -23.26 -7.80
CA PRO A 31 12.33 -22.88 -6.45
C PRO A 31 12.77 -21.41 -6.40
N VAL A 32 12.32 -20.66 -5.39
CA VAL A 32 12.56 -19.23 -5.27
C VAL A 32 13.21 -18.89 -3.94
N ARG A 33 14.28 -18.09 -3.99
CA ARG A 33 14.82 -17.36 -2.85
C ARG A 33 14.30 -15.93 -2.88
N ALA A 34 13.30 -15.62 -2.06
CA ALA A 34 12.71 -14.29 -1.93
C ALA A 34 13.61 -13.41 -1.05
N LEU A 35 14.32 -12.45 -1.65
CA LEU A 35 15.33 -11.62 -1.00
C LEU A 35 14.77 -10.26 -0.60
N MET A 36 14.87 -9.94 0.69
CA MET A 36 14.33 -8.69 1.25
C MET A 36 15.04 -8.27 2.55
N ARG A 37 14.98 -6.98 2.86
CA ARG A 37 15.57 -6.42 4.09
C ARG A 37 14.96 -6.99 5.37
N ARG A 38 13.64 -7.18 5.41
CA ARG A 38 12.91 -7.65 6.61
C ARG A 38 12.08 -8.90 6.31
N PRO A 39 12.65 -10.11 6.45
CA PRO A 39 11.97 -11.39 6.17
C PRO A 39 10.61 -11.56 6.87
N MET A 40 10.48 -11.10 8.11
CA MET A 40 9.24 -11.24 8.90
C MET A 40 8.07 -10.40 8.35
N ALA A 41 8.33 -9.39 7.50
CA ALA A 41 7.28 -8.54 6.94
C ALA A 41 6.54 -9.17 5.75
N ALA A 42 6.97 -10.35 5.27
CA ALA A 42 6.42 -10.99 4.07
C ALA A 42 6.00 -12.45 4.30
N ALA A 43 5.36 -12.75 5.43
CA ALA A 43 4.88 -14.09 5.78
C ALA A 43 4.05 -14.73 4.65
N ALA A 44 3.21 -13.96 3.96
CA ALA A 44 2.38 -14.47 2.87
C ALA A 44 3.17 -15.03 1.66
N LEU A 45 4.43 -14.60 1.44
CA LEU A 45 5.27 -15.16 0.39
C LEU A 45 5.92 -16.48 0.81
N ALA A 46 6.17 -16.67 2.11
CA ALA A 46 6.74 -17.92 2.63
C ALA A 46 5.76 -19.10 2.55
N GLU A 47 4.45 -18.82 2.52
CA GLU A 47 3.40 -19.83 2.35
C GLU A 47 3.29 -20.35 0.90
N LEU A 48 3.97 -19.70 -0.06
CA LEU A 48 3.92 -20.11 -1.46
C LEU A 48 4.79 -21.36 -1.70
N PRO A 49 4.32 -22.34 -2.49
CA PRO A 49 5.08 -23.54 -2.79
C PRO A 49 6.46 -23.23 -3.38
N GLY A 50 7.50 -23.82 -2.81
CA GLY A 50 8.88 -23.68 -3.29
C GLY A 50 9.52 -22.32 -3.04
N VAL A 51 8.94 -21.47 -2.19
CA VAL A 51 9.51 -20.17 -1.83
C VAL A 51 10.20 -20.23 -0.47
N ARG A 52 11.44 -19.76 -0.42
CA ARG A 52 12.21 -19.52 0.80
C ARG A 52 12.52 -18.05 0.94
N VAL A 53 12.21 -17.46 2.09
CA VAL A 53 12.56 -16.06 2.38
C VAL A 53 13.98 -15.99 2.94
N ALA A 54 14.79 -15.05 2.45
CA ALA A 54 16.12 -14.79 2.96
C ALA A 54 16.39 -13.29 3.08
N HIS A 55 17.27 -12.93 4.02
CA HIS A 55 17.70 -11.55 4.20
C HIS A 55 18.63 -11.12 3.07
N ALA A 56 18.41 -9.90 2.57
CA ALA A 56 19.35 -9.20 1.71
C ALA A 56 19.14 -7.70 1.91
N ASP A 57 20.22 -6.98 2.19
CA ASP A 57 20.25 -5.53 2.24
C ASP A 57 21.22 -5.01 1.19
N THR A 58 20.73 -4.08 0.35
CA THR A 58 21.55 -3.47 -0.69
C THR A 58 22.67 -2.59 -0.13
N ASP A 59 22.58 -2.21 1.15
CA ASP A 59 23.62 -1.47 1.86
C ASP A 59 24.63 -2.38 2.57
N ASP A 60 24.42 -3.70 2.56
CA ASP A 60 25.31 -4.69 3.18
C ASP A 60 25.85 -5.67 2.10
N PRO A 61 27.08 -5.43 1.60
CA PRO A 61 27.71 -6.29 0.59
C PRO A 61 27.86 -7.75 1.00
N VAL A 62 28.04 -8.03 2.31
CA VAL A 62 28.15 -9.40 2.81
C VAL A 62 26.81 -10.11 2.67
N SER A 63 25.72 -9.43 3.05
CA SER A 63 24.37 -9.97 2.87
C SER A 63 24.04 -10.27 1.40
N LEU A 64 24.46 -9.40 0.46
CA LEU A 64 24.24 -9.61 -0.98
C LEU A 64 25.03 -10.82 -1.48
N HIS A 65 26.28 -10.98 -1.05
CA HIS A 65 27.09 -12.14 -1.43
C HIS A 65 26.46 -13.45 -0.98
N GLU A 66 26.02 -13.54 0.28
CA GLU A 66 25.32 -14.72 0.80
C GLU A 66 23.99 -14.96 0.07
N ALA A 67 23.23 -13.90 -0.15
CA ALA A 67 21.94 -13.95 -0.82
C ALA A 67 22.03 -14.42 -2.28
N PHE A 68 23.09 -14.06 -3.00
CA PHE A 68 23.28 -14.43 -4.42
C PHE A 68 24.02 -15.75 -4.60
N SER A 69 24.72 -16.23 -3.58
CA SER A 69 25.46 -17.48 -3.66
C SER A 69 24.55 -18.68 -3.95
N GLY A 70 24.87 -19.40 -5.03
CA GLY A 70 24.21 -20.63 -5.44
C GLY A 70 22.87 -20.45 -6.17
N VAL A 71 22.44 -19.21 -6.46
CA VAL A 71 21.23 -19.00 -7.29
C VAL A 71 21.55 -19.28 -8.76
N SER A 72 20.58 -19.86 -9.47
CA SER A 72 20.68 -20.17 -10.90
C SER A 72 20.37 -18.97 -11.80
N ALA A 73 19.52 -18.07 -11.32
CA ALA A 73 19.25 -16.77 -11.93
C ALA A 73 18.85 -15.76 -10.85
N LEU A 74 18.95 -14.47 -11.16
CA LEU A 74 18.61 -13.38 -10.25
C LEU A 74 17.69 -12.36 -10.91
N PHE A 75 16.56 -12.05 -10.27
CA PHE A 75 15.76 -10.87 -10.60
C PHE A 75 16.22 -9.67 -9.74
N VAL A 76 16.45 -8.54 -10.40
CA VAL A 76 16.83 -7.28 -9.75
C VAL A 76 15.90 -6.16 -10.19
N MET A 77 15.39 -5.44 -9.19
CA MET A 77 14.73 -4.16 -9.40
C MET A 77 15.25 -3.15 -8.38
N THR A 78 15.68 -1.99 -8.87
CA THR A 78 16.08 -0.84 -8.06
C THR A 78 14.92 0.14 -7.93
N VAL A 79 14.88 0.89 -6.82
CA VAL A 79 13.79 1.83 -6.52
C VAL A 79 14.36 3.20 -6.17
N PHE A 80 14.07 4.21 -6.97
CA PHE A 80 14.50 5.59 -6.74
C PHE A 80 13.78 6.26 -5.56
N ALA A 81 12.55 5.86 -5.24
CA ALA A 81 11.70 6.54 -4.25
C ALA A 81 12.32 6.68 -2.84
N ALA A 82 13.30 5.86 -2.47
CA ALA A 82 13.96 5.93 -1.16
C ALA A 82 15.12 6.92 -1.09
N ARG A 83 15.85 7.15 -2.21
CA ARG A 83 17.13 7.88 -2.21
C ARG A 83 17.32 8.80 -3.44
N GLY A 84 16.26 9.02 -4.20
CA GLY A 84 16.28 9.70 -5.49
C GLY A 84 17.04 8.94 -6.58
N PRO A 85 17.09 9.48 -7.80
CA PRO A 85 17.77 8.86 -8.94
C PRO A 85 19.25 8.58 -8.71
N ALA A 86 19.99 9.51 -8.08
CA ALA A 86 21.42 9.33 -7.80
C ALA A 86 21.67 8.18 -6.80
N GLY A 87 20.84 8.07 -5.76
CA GLY A 87 20.90 6.96 -4.82
C GLY A 87 20.54 5.62 -5.46
N GLU A 88 19.63 5.62 -6.43
CA GLU A 88 19.30 4.42 -7.21
C GLU A 88 20.49 3.92 -8.02
N VAL A 89 21.26 4.81 -8.66
CA VAL A 89 22.45 4.42 -9.42
C VAL A 89 23.48 3.74 -8.51
N VAL A 90 23.76 4.31 -7.34
CA VAL A 90 24.68 3.72 -6.36
C VAL A 90 24.21 2.32 -5.94
N GLN A 91 22.93 2.20 -5.60
CA GLN A 91 22.33 0.92 -5.22
C GLN A 91 22.41 -0.12 -6.35
N GLY A 92 22.03 0.26 -7.57
CA GLY A 92 22.03 -0.63 -8.72
C GLY A 92 23.41 -1.15 -9.07
N ARG A 93 24.42 -0.28 -9.03
CA ARG A 93 25.82 -0.68 -9.27
C ARG A 93 26.31 -1.68 -8.22
N ALA A 94 26.05 -1.41 -6.94
CA ALA A 94 26.43 -2.32 -5.86
C ALA A 94 25.80 -3.71 -6.02
N VAL A 95 24.52 -3.77 -6.43
CA VAL A 95 23.83 -5.04 -6.69
C VAL A 95 24.44 -5.78 -7.89
N VAL A 96 24.74 -5.08 -8.97
CA VAL A 96 25.40 -5.67 -10.16
C VAL A 96 26.79 -6.19 -9.81
N ASP A 97 27.58 -5.44 -9.06
CA ASP A 97 28.92 -5.85 -8.64
C ASP A 97 28.87 -7.10 -7.74
N ALA A 98 27.90 -7.15 -6.82
CA ALA A 98 27.67 -8.34 -6.00
C ALA A 98 27.23 -9.55 -6.84
N ALA A 99 26.39 -9.36 -7.87
CA ALA A 99 26.00 -10.43 -8.78
C ALA A 99 27.18 -10.95 -9.61
N ALA A 100 28.07 -10.05 -10.07
CA ALA A 100 29.30 -10.41 -10.76
C ALA A 100 30.26 -11.19 -9.84
N ALA A 101 30.46 -10.72 -8.61
CA ALA A 101 31.31 -11.38 -7.62
C ALA A 101 30.78 -12.78 -7.25
N ALA A 102 29.46 -12.94 -7.13
CA ALA A 102 28.81 -14.23 -6.87
C ALA A 102 28.73 -15.13 -8.12
N ARG A 103 29.16 -14.63 -9.30
CA ARG A 103 29.11 -15.33 -10.60
C ARG A 103 27.71 -15.84 -10.93
N VAL A 104 26.71 -14.98 -10.71
CA VAL A 104 25.31 -15.30 -11.04
C VAL A 104 25.23 -15.68 -12.54
N PRO A 105 24.68 -16.86 -12.88
CA PRO A 105 24.70 -17.34 -14.27
C PRO A 105 23.86 -16.51 -15.23
N HIS A 106 22.77 -15.92 -14.74
CA HIS A 106 21.84 -15.11 -15.53
C HIS A 106 21.08 -14.11 -14.64
N LEU A 107 20.93 -12.88 -15.11
CA LEU A 107 20.23 -11.81 -14.41
C LEU A 107 19.09 -11.24 -15.26
N VAL A 108 17.92 -11.02 -14.66
CA VAL A 108 16.86 -10.19 -15.24
C VAL A 108 16.77 -8.87 -14.49
N TYR A 109 17.04 -7.76 -15.18
CA TYR A 109 16.98 -6.42 -14.61
C TYR A 109 15.70 -5.71 -15.06
N SER A 110 14.90 -5.23 -14.11
CA SER A 110 13.76 -4.35 -14.40
C SER A 110 14.22 -2.89 -14.50
N SER A 111 14.31 -2.40 -15.73
CA SER A 111 14.55 -1.00 -16.08
C SER A 111 13.23 -0.26 -16.33
N VAL A 112 13.14 0.56 -17.37
CA VAL A 112 11.95 1.31 -17.82
C VAL A 112 11.96 1.52 -19.33
N GLY A 113 10.78 1.57 -19.96
CA GLY A 113 10.64 1.89 -21.38
C GLY A 113 11.28 3.23 -21.74
N GLY A 114 12.16 3.23 -22.73
CA GLY A 114 12.85 4.44 -23.20
C GLY A 114 14.04 4.91 -22.39
N ALA A 115 14.52 4.10 -21.44
CA ALA A 115 15.79 4.36 -20.75
C ALA A 115 16.95 4.62 -21.73
N GLU A 116 17.02 3.90 -22.84
CA GLU A 116 18.09 4.02 -23.84
C GLU A 116 17.93 5.22 -24.79
N ARG A 117 16.88 6.03 -24.63
CA ARG A 117 16.49 7.08 -25.60
C ARG A 117 16.78 8.50 -25.12
N CYS A 118 17.61 8.66 -24.08
CA CYS A 118 17.97 9.96 -23.50
C CYS A 118 16.71 10.79 -23.22
N SER A 119 15.81 10.23 -22.42
CA SER A 119 14.50 10.84 -22.15
C SER A 119 14.61 12.18 -21.44
N GLY A 120 15.72 12.40 -20.70
CA GLY A 120 15.90 13.54 -19.82
C GLY A 120 15.08 13.44 -18.54
N VAL A 121 14.46 12.28 -18.28
CA VAL A 121 13.68 12.00 -17.07
C VAL A 121 14.64 11.41 -16.03
N PRO A 122 14.92 12.09 -14.90
CA PRO A 122 15.95 11.68 -13.96
C PRO A 122 15.88 10.20 -13.53
N HIS A 123 14.70 9.68 -13.18
CA HIS A 123 14.56 8.26 -12.79
C HIS A 123 14.60 7.25 -13.96
N PHE A 124 14.58 7.70 -15.22
CA PHE A 124 14.85 6.84 -16.38
C PHE A 124 16.36 6.80 -16.64
N GLU A 125 17.03 7.95 -16.56
CA GLU A 125 18.48 8.07 -16.71
C GLU A 125 19.21 7.27 -15.62
N SER A 126 18.68 7.21 -14.39
CA SER A 126 19.23 6.34 -13.34
C SER A 126 19.22 4.86 -13.73
N LYS A 127 18.11 4.38 -14.31
CA LYS A 127 18.00 2.97 -14.76
C LYS A 127 18.90 2.70 -15.96
N TRP A 128 19.00 3.65 -16.89
CA TRP A 128 19.94 3.55 -18.00
C TRP A 128 21.40 3.43 -17.52
N ALA A 129 21.81 4.24 -16.54
CA ALA A 129 23.15 4.15 -15.96
C ALA A 129 23.44 2.80 -15.28
N VAL A 130 22.41 2.14 -14.73
CA VAL A 130 22.51 0.78 -14.18
C VAL A 130 22.58 -0.27 -15.31
N GLU A 131 21.82 -0.10 -16.39
CA GLU A 131 21.93 -0.96 -17.59
C GLU A 131 23.33 -0.91 -18.21
N GLU A 132 23.93 0.27 -18.30
CA GLU A 132 25.30 0.44 -18.80
C GLU A 132 26.33 -0.25 -17.91
N HIS A 133 26.18 -0.12 -16.60
CA HIS A 133 27.05 -0.80 -15.64
C HIS A 133 26.88 -2.33 -15.70
N LEU A 134 25.65 -2.81 -15.84
CA LEU A 134 25.35 -4.23 -16.03
C LEU A 134 25.97 -4.78 -17.31
N ARG A 135 25.95 -4.02 -18.41
CA ARG A 135 26.63 -4.40 -19.65
C ARG A 135 28.14 -4.45 -19.48
N ALA A 136 28.71 -3.49 -18.75
CA ALA A 136 30.15 -3.41 -18.51
C ALA A 136 30.68 -4.49 -17.56
N SER A 137 29.84 -4.98 -16.63
CA SER A 137 30.24 -6.00 -15.65
C SER A 137 30.42 -7.40 -16.27
N GLY A 138 29.84 -7.64 -17.45
CA GLY A 138 29.90 -8.94 -18.14
C GLY A 138 28.98 -10.01 -17.55
N VAL A 139 28.12 -9.68 -16.57
CA VAL A 139 27.09 -10.59 -16.07
C VAL A 139 26.09 -10.87 -17.20
N PRO A 140 25.84 -12.13 -17.57
CA PRO A 140 24.82 -12.46 -18.56
C PRO A 140 23.46 -11.96 -18.09
N ALA A 141 22.81 -11.11 -18.89
CA ALA A 141 21.59 -10.47 -18.45
C ALA A 141 20.58 -10.21 -19.57
N VAL A 142 19.31 -10.16 -19.18
CA VAL A 142 18.21 -9.64 -19.97
C VAL A 142 17.60 -8.45 -19.24
N VAL A 143 17.38 -7.35 -19.96
CA VAL A 143 16.71 -6.16 -19.44
C VAL A 143 15.23 -6.20 -19.82
N VAL A 144 14.36 -6.06 -18.83
CA VAL A 144 12.92 -5.84 -19.04
C VAL A 144 12.64 -4.35 -18.81
N ARG A 145 11.98 -3.70 -19.76
CA ARG A 145 11.64 -2.27 -19.74
C ARG A 145 10.12 -2.10 -19.71
N PRO A 146 9.49 -2.11 -18.53
CA PRO A 146 8.06 -1.85 -18.41
C PRO A 146 7.69 -0.45 -18.91
N VAL A 147 6.53 -0.36 -19.55
CA VAL A 147 5.86 0.91 -19.87
C VAL A 147 5.05 1.40 -18.66
N PHE A 148 4.09 2.31 -18.87
CA PHE A 148 3.28 2.86 -17.79
C PHE A 148 2.45 1.81 -17.07
N PHE A 149 2.48 1.80 -15.73
CA PHE A 149 1.73 0.83 -14.95
C PHE A 149 0.22 1.10 -14.95
N MET A 150 -0.58 0.06 -15.23
CA MET A 150 -2.04 0.13 -15.16
C MET A 150 -2.53 0.43 -13.75
N GLU A 151 -1.80 -0.03 -12.72
CA GLU A 151 -2.09 0.20 -11.31
C GLU A 151 -2.11 1.68 -10.93
N ASN A 152 -1.38 2.53 -11.67
CA ASN A 152 -1.35 3.96 -11.39
C ASN A 152 -2.75 4.59 -11.48
N PHE A 153 -3.62 4.10 -12.37
CA PHE A 153 -5.02 4.55 -12.53
C PHE A 153 -5.98 4.05 -11.45
N LEU A 154 -5.51 3.18 -10.55
CA LEU A 154 -6.25 2.72 -9.37
C LEU A 154 -5.65 3.25 -8.07
N GLN A 155 -4.55 3.99 -8.16
CA GLN A 155 -3.77 4.47 -7.02
C GLN A 155 -3.58 5.99 -7.11
N SER A 156 -2.42 6.44 -7.60
CA SER A 156 -2.04 7.86 -7.60
C SER A 156 -2.87 8.72 -8.57
N MET A 157 -3.46 8.13 -9.60
CA MET A 157 -4.36 8.77 -10.55
C MET A 157 -5.73 8.09 -10.56
N ALA A 158 -6.19 7.61 -9.40
CA ALA A 158 -7.54 7.08 -9.27
C ALA A 158 -8.57 8.17 -9.66
N PRO A 159 -9.60 7.84 -10.46
CA PRO A 159 -10.60 8.81 -10.84
C PRO A 159 -11.53 9.13 -9.68
N VAL A 160 -12.16 10.30 -9.71
CA VAL A 160 -13.08 10.79 -8.68
C VAL A 160 -14.50 10.79 -9.22
N ARG A 161 -15.47 10.38 -8.41
CA ARG A 161 -16.89 10.44 -8.80
C ARG A 161 -17.41 11.88 -8.70
N GLU A 162 -18.06 12.36 -9.75
CA GLU A 162 -18.73 13.66 -9.81
C GLU A 162 -20.13 13.48 -10.41
N GLY A 163 -21.16 13.43 -9.55
CA GLY A 163 -22.52 13.10 -9.98
C GLY A 163 -22.60 11.68 -10.57
N ASP A 164 -23.01 11.60 -11.84
CA ASP A 164 -23.11 10.37 -12.62
C ASP A 164 -21.85 10.06 -13.45
N ASP A 165 -20.82 10.90 -13.33
CA ASP A 165 -19.53 10.73 -13.99
C ASP A 165 -18.47 10.17 -13.04
N LEU A 166 -17.51 9.45 -13.62
CA LEU A 166 -16.24 9.09 -13.02
C LEU A 166 -15.13 9.82 -13.78
N VAL A 167 -14.51 10.80 -13.12
CA VAL A 167 -13.61 11.77 -13.74
C VAL A 167 -12.16 11.42 -13.47
N LEU A 168 -11.42 11.09 -14.52
CA LEU A 168 -9.97 10.89 -14.50
C LEU A 168 -9.26 12.21 -14.78
N ARG A 169 -8.51 12.73 -13.80
CA ARG A 169 -7.65 13.90 -13.96
C ARG A 169 -6.19 13.49 -13.97
N ALA A 170 -5.51 13.76 -15.09
CA ALA A 170 -4.09 13.45 -15.22
C ALA A 170 -3.39 14.39 -16.23
N PRO A 171 -2.07 14.60 -16.08
CA PRO A 171 -1.26 15.40 -17.00
C PRO A 171 -0.92 14.60 -18.28
N LEU A 172 -1.97 14.13 -18.95
CA LEU A 172 -1.92 13.35 -20.18
C LEU A 172 -2.67 14.08 -21.29
N ARG A 173 -2.26 13.86 -22.54
CA ARG A 173 -2.98 14.39 -23.69
C ARG A 173 -4.19 13.49 -24.02
N PRO A 174 -5.41 14.05 -24.22
CA PRO A 174 -6.63 13.27 -24.36
C PRO A 174 -6.55 12.13 -25.39
N HIS A 175 -6.04 12.43 -26.60
CA HIS A 175 -6.01 11.50 -27.72
C HIS A 175 -4.65 10.85 -27.99
N THR A 176 -3.62 11.13 -27.17
CA THR A 176 -2.29 10.51 -27.37
C THR A 176 -2.28 9.12 -26.76
N PRO A 177 -2.02 8.06 -27.54
CA PRO A 177 -1.95 6.71 -26.99
C PRO A 177 -0.78 6.57 -26.01
N LEU A 178 -1.05 5.89 -24.91
CA LEU A 178 -0.10 5.54 -23.87
C LEU A 178 -0.04 4.02 -23.76
N GLN A 179 1.16 3.45 -23.88
CA GLN A 179 1.36 2.02 -23.67
C GLN A 179 1.30 1.69 -22.18
N LEU A 180 0.55 0.64 -21.85
CA LEU A 180 0.23 0.22 -20.48
C LEU A 180 0.67 -1.23 -20.22
N ILE A 181 1.09 -1.54 -19.00
CA ILE A 181 1.39 -2.91 -18.53
C ILE A 181 0.99 -3.05 -17.06
N SER A 182 0.57 -4.24 -16.62
CA SER A 182 0.40 -4.50 -15.19
C SER A 182 1.70 -5.02 -14.56
N ALA A 183 1.91 -4.77 -13.27
CA ALA A 183 3.07 -5.33 -12.56
C ALA A 183 3.00 -6.86 -12.47
N LEU A 184 1.79 -7.44 -12.51
CA LEU A 184 1.60 -8.90 -12.60
C LEU A 184 2.18 -9.45 -13.91
N ASP A 185 1.92 -8.78 -15.03
CA ASP A 185 2.42 -9.18 -16.34
C ASP A 185 3.94 -9.00 -16.44
N VAL A 186 4.49 -7.93 -15.87
CA VAL A 186 5.95 -7.76 -15.75
C VAL A 186 6.57 -8.90 -14.94
N GLY A 187 5.90 -9.32 -13.86
CA GLY A 187 6.30 -10.48 -13.07
C GLY A 187 6.33 -11.78 -13.89
N ALA A 188 5.28 -12.03 -14.68
CA ALA A 188 5.18 -13.21 -15.54
C ALA A 188 6.21 -13.22 -16.66
N VAL A 189 6.43 -12.09 -17.34
CA VAL A 189 7.47 -11.94 -18.36
C VAL A 189 8.86 -12.13 -17.75
N SER A 190 9.14 -11.50 -16.62
CA SER A 190 10.43 -11.64 -15.95
C SER A 190 10.68 -13.08 -15.49
N ALA A 191 9.67 -13.77 -14.96
CA ALA A 191 9.76 -15.18 -14.62
C ALA A 191 10.05 -16.07 -15.84
N ALA A 192 9.39 -15.81 -16.99
CA ALA A 192 9.69 -16.51 -18.23
C ALA A 192 11.16 -16.30 -18.66
N LEU A 193 11.67 -15.07 -18.56
CA LEU A 193 13.04 -14.72 -18.95
C LEU A 193 14.11 -15.19 -17.96
N LEU A 194 13.77 -15.39 -16.67
CA LEU A 194 14.66 -16.02 -15.69
C LEU A 194 14.85 -17.51 -15.99
N VAL A 195 13.83 -18.18 -16.54
CA VAL A 195 13.86 -19.61 -16.86
C VAL A 195 14.35 -19.86 -18.29
N ARG A 196 14.03 -18.95 -19.22
CA ARG A 196 14.29 -19.05 -20.66
C ARG A 196 14.84 -17.72 -21.20
N PRO A 197 16.10 -17.37 -20.89
CA PRO A 197 16.73 -16.14 -21.36
C PRO A 197 16.76 -16.01 -22.88
N ASP A 198 16.79 -17.14 -23.60
CA ASP A 198 16.81 -17.21 -25.06
C ASP A 198 15.57 -16.57 -25.72
N LEU A 199 14.46 -16.41 -24.99
CA LEU A 199 13.25 -15.78 -25.50
C LEU A 199 13.39 -14.27 -25.74
N ALA A 200 14.38 -13.60 -25.13
CA ALA A 200 14.59 -12.17 -25.28
C ALA A 200 15.33 -11.76 -26.56
N GLY A 201 15.93 -12.71 -27.29
CA GLY A 201 16.75 -12.39 -28.47
C GLY A 201 17.90 -11.44 -28.14
N ALA A 202 17.81 -10.17 -28.58
CA ALA A 202 18.87 -9.15 -28.47
C ALA A 202 19.12 -8.60 -27.05
N GLY A 203 18.54 -9.21 -26.02
CA GLY A 203 18.91 -8.98 -24.61
C GLY A 203 18.14 -7.88 -23.87
N ALA A 204 17.34 -7.06 -24.54
CA ALA A 204 16.44 -6.10 -23.88
C ALA A 204 15.05 -6.12 -24.50
N VAL A 205 14.00 -6.08 -23.67
CA VAL A 205 12.60 -6.13 -24.10
C VAL A 205 11.78 -5.01 -23.43
N GLU A 206 11.20 -4.13 -24.24
CA GLU A 206 10.20 -3.16 -23.78
C GLU A 206 8.82 -3.82 -23.81
N VAL A 207 8.08 -3.79 -22.69
CA VAL A 207 6.88 -4.62 -22.52
C VAL A 207 5.63 -3.81 -22.26
N ALA A 208 4.58 -4.11 -23.03
CA ALA A 208 3.25 -3.50 -22.95
C ALA A 208 2.16 -4.56 -23.19
N GLY A 209 1.10 -4.49 -22.40
CA GLY A 209 -0.11 -5.29 -22.56
C GLY A 209 -1.16 -4.57 -23.41
N ASP A 210 -1.25 -3.25 -23.25
CA ASP A 210 -2.23 -2.43 -23.95
C ASP A 210 -1.66 -1.09 -24.44
N GLU A 211 -2.43 -0.39 -25.25
CA GLU A 211 -2.13 0.97 -25.71
C GLU A 211 -3.43 1.75 -25.89
N LEU A 212 -3.66 2.74 -25.03
CA LEU A 212 -4.93 3.47 -24.93
C LEU A 212 -4.68 4.96 -24.76
N SER A 213 -5.59 5.77 -25.29
CA SER A 213 -5.68 7.20 -24.99
C SER A 213 -6.25 7.44 -23.58
N ALA A 214 -6.03 8.63 -23.01
CA ALA A 214 -6.52 8.96 -21.68
C ALA A 214 -8.07 8.93 -21.59
N GLU A 215 -8.75 9.28 -22.67
CA GLU A 215 -10.22 9.17 -22.79
C GLU A 215 -10.69 7.72 -22.74
N GLN A 216 -10.04 6.81 -23.50
CA GLN A 216 -10.38 5.39 -23.47
C GLN A 216 -10.15 4.77 -22.09
N ILE A 217 -9.08 5.17 -21.39
CA ILE A 217 -8.80 4.74 -20.01
C ILE A 217 -9.93 5.20 -19.09
N ALA A 218 -10.35 6.46 -19.17
CA ALA A 218 -11.46 6.99 -18.38
C ALA A 218 -12.77 6.23 -18.65
N GLU A 219 -13.08 5.94 -19.91
CA GLU A 219 -14.25 5.14 -20.28
C GLU A 219 -14.22 3.73 -19.67
N HIS A 220 -13.08 3.03 -19.73
CA HIS A 220 -12.94 1.70 -19.14
C HIS A 220 -13.11 1.72 -17.62
N LEU A 221 -12.59 2.76 -16.96
CA LEU A 221 -12.80 3.00 -15.53
C LEU A 221 -14.28 3.26 -15.23
N GLY A 222 -14.96 4.12 -16.00
CA GLY A 222 -16.39 4.40 -15.84
C GLY A 222 -17.24 3.13 -15.98
N ARG A 223 -17.00 2.34 -17.05
CA ARG A 223 -17.68 1.06 -17.30
C ARG A 223 -17.54 0.07 -16.15
N ARG A 224 -16.38 0.02 -15.47
CA ARG A 224 -16.15 -0.84 -14.29
C ARG A 224 -17.13 -0.54 -13.14
N TYR A 225 -17.54 0.72 -13.00
CA TYR A 225 -18.44 1.17 -11.93
C TYR A 225 -19.88 1.43 -12.38
N GLY A 226 -20.19 1.22 -13.67
CA GLY A 226 -21.50 1.52 -14.23
C GLY A 226 -21.78 3.02 -14.36
N LEU A 227 -20.72 3.85 -14.49
CA LEU A 227 -20.78 5.30 -14.62
C LEU A 227 -20.22 5.75 -15.97
N ALA A 228 -20.53 6.98 -16.39
CA ALA A 228 -19.87 7.59 -17.54
C ALA A 228 -18.42 7.94 -17.18
N GLY A 229 -17.45 7.49 -17.99
CA GLY A 229 -16.04 7.82 -17.79
C GLY A 229 -15.68 9.11 -18.51
N ARG A 230 -15.13 10.09 -17.80
CA ARG A 230 -14.73 11.38 -18.39
C ARG A 230 -13.27 11.69 -18.07
N PHE A 231 -12.52 12.09 -19.09
CA PHE A 231 -11.13 12.52 -18.91
C PHE A 231 -11.06 14.05 -18.86
N GLU A 232 -10.32 14.58 -17.89
CA GLU A 232 -10.01 16.00 -17.77
C GLU A 232 -8.48 16.17 -17.72
N PRO A 233 -7.84 16.76 -18.74
CA PRO A 233 -6.40 16.97 -18.73
C PRO A 233 -6.01 18.01 -17.68
N THR A 234 -4.93 17.74 -16.94
CA THR A 234 -4.29 18.73 -16.07
C THR A 234 -3.00 19.26 -16.72
N PRO A 235 -2.58 20.51 -16.46
CA PRO A 235 -1.31 21.02 -16.98
C PRO A 235 -0.12 20.23 -16.44
N VAL A 236 0.84 19.89 -17.30
CA VAL A 236 2.09 19.23 -16.88
C VAL A 236 2.85 20.13 -15.90
N GLU A 237 2.79 21.45 -16.10
CA GLU A 237 3.43 22.47 -15.28
C GLU A 237 2.93 22.47 -13.82
N ALA A 238 1.73 21.94 -13.58
CA ALA A 238 1.13 21.81 -12.25
C ALA A 238 1.67 20.60 -11.45
N VAL A 239 2.44 19.70 -12.07
CA VAL A 239 3.08 18.58 -11.38
C VAL A 239 4.21 19.10 -10.50
N ALA A 240 4.03 19.07 -9.18
CA ALA A 240 4.99 19.69 -8.24
C ALA A 240 6.38 19.07 -8.31
N ASP A 241 6.46 17.74 -8.36
CA ASP A 241 7.72 16.99 -8.45
C ASP A 241 8.36 17.14 -9.84
N GLU A 242 9.63 17.57 -9.87
CA GLU A 242 10.36 17.85 -11.12
C GLU A 242 10.59 16.59 -11.97
N ASP A 243 10.82 15.45 -11.33
CA ASP A 243 11.08 14.18 -11.99
C ASP A 243 9.82 13.64 -12.68
N PHE A 244 8.69 13.64 -11.96
CA PHE A 244 7.39 13.29 -12.55
C PHE A 244 6.95 14.31 -13.62
N ARG A 245 7.24 15.59 -13.44
CA ARG A 245 6.97 16.62 -14.46
C ARG A 245 7.74 16.35 -15.75
N ALA A 246 9.03 16.02 -15.65
CA ALA A 246 9.84 15.63 -16.79
C ALA A 246 9.27 14.37 -17.47
N MET A 247 8.85 13.37 -16.69
CA MET A 247 8.22 12.16 -17.21
C MET A 247 6.95 12.46 -18.02
N PHE A 248 6.01 13.23 -17.48
CA PHE A 248 4.78 13.57 -18.21
C PHE A 248 5.05 14.45 -19.44
N ALA A 249 6.03 15.36 -19.37
CA ALA A 249 6.49 16.10 -20.54
C ALA A 249 7.08 15.19 -21.62
N TRP A 250 7.79 14.12 -21.23
CA TRP A 250 8.31 13.11 -22.14
C TRP A 250 7.21 12.23 -22.73
N LEU A 251 6.22 11.79 -21.92
CA LEU A 251 5.06 11.02 -22.39
C LEU A 251 4.23 11.78 -23.44
N ALA A 252 4.22 13.12 -23.37
CA ALA A 252 3.59 13.97 -24.37
C ALA A 252 4.29 13.99 -25.75
N ARG A 253 5.51 13.43 -25.87
CA ARG A 253 6.28 13.32 -27.11
C ARG A 253 6.07 11.94 -27.75
N PHE A 254 5.16 11.85 -28.70
CA PHE A 254 4.78 10.57 -29.31
C PHE A 254 5.70 10.14 -30.48
N PRO A 255 6.05 8.84 -30.62
CA PRO A 255 5.83 7.76 -29.65
C PRO A 255 6.88 7.79 -28.52
N ALA A 256 6.38 7.87 -27.29
CA ALA A 256 7.19 7.88 -26.07
C ALA A 256 7.71 6.46 -25.79
N TYR A 257 6.80 5.55 -25.44
CA TYR A 257 7.06 4.10 -25.36
C TYR A 257 6.97 3.45 -26.74
N ARG A 258 7.69 2.34 -26.92
CA ARG A 258 7.84 1.62 -28.21
C ARG A 258 7.85 0.10 -28.06
N ALA A 259 7.13 -0.43 -27.06
CA ALA A 259 7.03 -1.87 -26.82
C ALA A 259 6.40 -2.62 -28.01
N ASP A 260 6.97 -3.78 -28.33
CA ASP A 260 6.36 -4.77 -29.24
C ASP A 260 5.37 -5.62 -28.44
N ARG A 261 4.08 -5.25 -28.52
CA ARG A 261 2.98 -5.97 -27.85
C ARG A 261 2.89 -7.45 -28.28
N PRO A 262 2.97 -7.79 -29.58
CA PRO A 262 3.13 -9.19 -30.01
C PRO A 262 4.28 -9.94 -29.34
N LEU A 263 5.46 -9.32 -29.17
CA LEU A 263 6.56 -9.93 -28.40
C LEU A 263 6.18 -10.15 -26.94
N THR A 264 5.58 -9.16 -26.29
CA THR A 264 5.10 -9.28 -24.90
C THR A 264 4.14 -10.47 -24.76
N ARG A 265 3.21 -10.63 -25.71
CA ARG A 265 2.26 -11.76 -25.73
C ARG A 265 2.93 -13.11 -26.02
N ARG A 266 4.02 -13.16 -26.77
CA ARG A 266 4.81 -14.41 -26.93
C ARG A 266 5.51 -14.81 -25.64
N LEU A 267 6.04 -13.84 -24.89
CA LEU A 267 6.69 -14.07 -23.59
C LEU A 267 5.67 -14.46 -22.52
N HIS A 268 4.50 -13.82 -22.54
CA HIS A 268 3.39 -14.10 -21.64
C HIS A 268 2.05 -14.07 -22.40
N PRO A 269 1.52 -15.25 -22.83
CA PRO A 269 0.25 -15.32 -23.55
C PRO A 269 -0.95 -14.79 -22.79
N GLY A 270 -0.88 -14.78 -21.45
CA GLY A 270 -1.92 -14.27 -20.56
C GLY A 270 -1.81 -12.78 -20.24
N VAL A 271 -0.95 -12.03 -20.95
CA VAL A 271 -0.76 -10.58 -20.70
C VAL A 271 -2.09 -9.85 -20.76
N HIS A 272 -2.36 -9.05 -19.73
CA HIS A 272 -3.62 -8.33 -19.63
C HIS A 272 -3.65 -7.15 -20.61
N ASP A 273 -4.78 -6.98 -21.30
CA ASP A 273 -5.19 -5.66 -21.74
C ASP A 273 -5.80 -4.89 -20.55
N PHE A 274 -6.06 -3.59 -20.69
CA PHE A 274 -6.53 -2.79 -19.57
C PHE A 274 -7.89 -3.27 -19.02
N PRO A 275 -8.89 -3.66 -19.83
CA PRO A 275 -10.13 -4.27 -19.33
C PRO A 275 -9.91 -5.56 -18.53
N ALA A 276 -9.09 -6.48 -19.02
CA ALA A 276 -8.78 -7.73 -18.33
C ALA A 276 -8.05 -7.47 -17.01
N PHE A 277 -7.12 -6.51 -16.99
CA PHE A 277 -6.46 -6.07 -15.76
C PHE A 277 -7.48 -5.54 -14.76
N LEU A 278 -8.38 -4.64 -15.17
CA LEU A 278 -9.42 -4.13 -14.28
C LEU A 278 -10.26 -5.29 -13.72
N ALA A 279 -10.68 -6.23 -14.56
CA ALA A 279 -11.44 -7.40 -14.13
C ALA A 279 -10.68 -8.30 -13.12
N SER A 280 -9.35 -8.36 -13.21
CA SER A 280 -8.51 -9.16 -12.29
C SER A 280 -8.32 -8.50 -10.93
N GLN A 281 -8.48 -7.17 -10.83
CA GLN A 281 -8.37 -6.47 -9.55
C GLN A 281 -9.62 -6.70 -8.71
N GLN A 282 -9.43 -6.93 -7.40
CA GLN A 282 -10.53 -6.83 -6.44
C GLN A 282 -11.23 -5.50 -6.66
N ARG A 283 -12.57 -5.51 -6.76
CA ARG A 283 -13.37 -4.30 -6.98
C ARG A 283 -13.40 -3.51 -5.67
N PRO A 284 -12.56 -2.47 -5.50
CA PRO A 284 -12.66 -1.64 -4.31
C PRO A 284 -13.95 -0.82 -4.47
N SER A 285 -14.51 -0.37 -3.35
CA SER A 285 -15.62 0.57 -3.42
C SER A 285 -15.22 1.78 -4.28
N PRO A 286 -16.09 2.31 -5.16
CA PRO A 286 -15.81 3.57 -5.88
C PRO A 286 -15.69 4.76 -4.93
N PHE A 287 -16.06 4.58 -3.65
CA PHE A 287 -15.75 5.54 -2.61
C PHE A 287 -14.26 5.46 -2.33
N PRO A 288 -13.49 6.53 -2.59
CA PRO A 288 -12.23 6.67 -1.91
C PRO A 288 -12.57 6.59 -0.42
N ASN A 289 -11.78 5.80 0.33
CA ASN A 289 -11.56 6.16 1.71
C ASN A 289 -11.15 7.65 1.67
N PRO A 290 -11.85 8.58 2.35
CA PRO A 290 -11.61 10.02 2.23
C PRO A 290 -10.15 10.43 2.48
N HIS A 291 -9.31 9.52 2.96
CA HIS A 291 -7.87 9.68 3.19
C HIS A 291 -6.91 9.27 2.05
N ARG A 292 -7.37 8.86 0.85
CA ARG A 292 -6.46 8.42 -0.25
C ARG A 292 -6.44 9.29 -1.51
N GLY A 293 -6.96 10.51 -1.44
CA GLY A 293 -7.02 11.46 -2.57
C GLY A 293 -6.44 12.86 -2.30
N ALA A 294 -5.73 13.06 -1.21
CA ALA A 294 -4.80 14.19 -1.11
C ALA A 294 -3.41 13.66 -1.47
N GLY A 295 -2.55 14.48 -2.06
CA GLY A 295 -1.13 14.14 -2.12
C GLY A 295 -0.59 13.83 -0.72
N VAL A 296 0.72 13.70 -0.59
CA VAL A 296 1.30 14.27 0.64
C VAL A 296 0.96 15.76 0.56
N SER A 297 -0.25 16.14 0.98
CA SER A 297 -0.48 17.45 1.53
C SER A 297 0.54 17.47 2.63
N THR A 298 1.61 18.23 2.42
CA THR A 298 2.40 18.73 3.53
C THR A 298 1.35 19.10 4.56
N ILE A 299 1.30 18.41 5.70
CA ILE A 299 0.33 18.70 6.76
C ILE A 299 0.76 20.06 7.32
N GLN A 300 0.52 21.12 6.55
CA GLN A 300 0.39 22.48 7.05
C GLN A 300 -1.01 22.54 7.62
N SER A 301 -1.20 21.82 8.71
CA SER A 301 -2.22 22.19 9.68
C SER A 301 -1.75 23.48 10.33
N ASP A 302 -2.64 24.46 10.39
CA ASP A 302 -2.52 25.59 11.32
C ASP A 302 -1.97 25.08 12.67
N PRO A 303 -0.90 25.67 13.22
CA PRO A 303 -0.31 25.23 14.49
C PRO A 303 -1.32 25.01 15.61
N ASP A 304 -2.40 25.81 15.64
CA ASP A 304 -3.44 25.73 16.65
C ASP A 304 -4.32 24.48 16.43
N VAL A 305 -4.71 24.20 15.18
CA VAL A 305 -5.46 22.99 14.79
C VAL A 305 -4.67 21.72 15.08
N ARG A 306 -3.34 21.75 14.89
CA ARG A 306 -2.46 20.64 15.25
C ARG A 306 -2.44 20.38 16.75
N SER A 307 -2.27 21.44 17.54
CA SER A 307 -2.28 21.37 19.01
C SER A 307 -3.59 20.79 19.54
N ASP A 308 -4.71 21.19 18.94
CA ASP A 308 -6.04 20.69 19.30
C ASP A 308 -6.24 19.24 18.95
N ARG A 309 -5.84 18.82 17.73
CA ARG A 309 -5.87 17.39 17.34
C ARG A 309 -5.05 16.52 18.29
N GLU A 310 -3.86 16.97 18.69
CA GLU A 310 -3.04 16.25 19.67
C GLU A 310 -3.70 16.20 21.05
N ALA A 311 -4.34 17.28 21.51
CA ALA A 311 -5.05 17.31 22.78
C ALA A 311 -6.25 16.35 22.79
N ILE A 312 -7.02 16.32 21.70
CA ILE A 312 -8.15 15.40 21.51
C ILE A 312 -7.65 13.95 21.46
N GLN A 313 -6.58 13.66 20.73
CA GLN A 313 -5.99 12.32 20.69
C GLN A 313 -5.53 11.85 22.08
N ARG A 314 -4.91 12.74 22.88
CA ARG A 314 -4.53 12.43 24.26
C ARG A 314 -5.75 12.12 25.13
N LEU A 315 -6.87 12.81 24.93
CA LEU A 315 -8.12 12.57 25.65
C LEU A 315 -8.72 11.19 25.34
N ILE A 316 -8.76 10.83 24.05
CA ILE A 316 -9.21 9.51 23.56
C ILE A 316 -8.36 8.39 24.19
N ASN A 317 -7.04 8.57 24.23
CA ASN A 317 -6.12 7.60 24.81
C ASN A 317 -6.19 7.56 26.34
N ALA A 318 -6.43 8.70 26.99
CA ALA A 318 -6.61 8.77 28.44
C ALA A 318 -7.85 7.99 28.89
N TYR A 319 -8.97 8.06 28.16
CA TYR A 319 -10.15 7.24 28.44
C TYR A 319 -9.81 5.75 28.53
N ALA A 320 -9.17 5.22 27.49
CA ALA A 320 -8.76 3.82 27.40
C ALA A 320 -7.78 3.45 28.52
N HIS A 321 -6.79 4.30 28.76
CA HIS A 321 -5.82 4.10 29.83
C HIS A 321 -6.46 4.06 31.23
N HIS A 322 -7.38 4.98 31.53
CA HIS A 322 -8.06 5.01 32.83
C HIS A 322 -8.99 3.80 33.03
N ALA A 323 -9.62 3.33 31.95
CA ALA A 323 -10.36 2.07 31.98
C ALA A 323 -9.46 0.89 32.38
N ASP A 324 -8.28 0.78 31.75
CA ASP A 324 -7.29 -0.27 32.03
C ASP A 324 -6.65 -0.17 33.42
N ARG A 325 -6.55 1.04 33.96
CA ARG A 325 -6.11 1.28 35.34
C ARG A 325 -7.22 1.14 36.37
N ARG A 326 -8.46 0.85 35.93
CA ARG A 326 -9.63 0.69 36.78
C ARG A 326 -9.93 1.96 37.59
N ASP A 327 -9.76 3.13 36.98
CA ASP A 327 -9.99 4.45 37.59
C ASP A 327 -11.22 5.12 36.95
N PRO A 328 -12.45 4.78 37.41
CA PRO A 328 -13.68 5.27 36.80
C PRO A 328 -13.85 6.79 36.96
N THR A 329 -13.28 7.38 38.00
CA THR A 329 -13.30 8.83 38.23
C THR A 329 -12.48 9.57 37.17
N ARG A 330 -11.23 9.14 36.94
CA ARG A 330 -10.39 9.73 35.88
C ARG A 330 -10.89 9.38 34.48
N GLN A 331 -11.47 8.19 34.31
CA GLN A 331 -12.11 7.80 33.06
C GLN A 331 -13.30 8.70 32.73
N ALA A 332 -14.11 9.08 33.72
CA ALA A 332 -15.21 10.04 33.52
C ALA A 332 -14.73 11.48 33.34
N ALA A 333 -13.60 11.87 33.95
CA ALA A 333 -13.08 13.24 33.87
C ALA A 333 -12.71 13.71 32.44
N VAL A 334 -12.54 12.78 31.49
CA VAL A 334 -12.31 13.10 30.08
C VAL A 334 -13.58 13.63 29.37
N PHE A 335 -14.75 13.39 29.93
CA PHE A 335 -16.04 13.87 29.43
C PHE A 335 -16.37 15.24 30.00
N SER A 336 -17.21 16.02 29.32
CA SER A 336 -17.77 17.24 29.89
C SER A 336 -18.80 16.93 30.99
N GLU A 337 -19.24 17.94 31.71
CA GLU A 337 -20.11 17.75 32.87
C GLU A 337 -21.48 17.19 32.46
N ASP A 338 -22.03 17.70 31.36
CA ASP A 338 -23.32 17.28 30.77
C ASP A 338 -23.18 16.23 29.65
N ALA A 339 -22.03 15.55 29.59
CA ALA A 339 -21.73 14.66 28.49
C ALA A 339 -22.70 13.47 28.38
N ARG A 340 -22.84 12.96 27.16
CA ARG A 340 -23.70 11.81 26.85
C ARG A 340 -22.89 10.65 26.31
N VAL A 341 -23.19 9.44 26.79
CA VAL A 341 -22.66 8.20 26.22
C VAL A 341 -23.82 7.34 25.77
N LEU A 342 -23.82 6.97 24.50
CA LEU A 342 -24.85 6.18 23.85
C LEU A 342 -24.23 4.88 23.33
N LEU A 343 -24.85 3.75 23.64
CA LEU A 343 -24.38 2.42 23.26
C LEU A 343 -25.23 1.89 22.11
N PHE A 344 -24.60 1.39 21.05
CA PHE A 344 -25.25 0.80 19.90
C PHE A 344 -24.66 -0.58 19.59
N GLU A 345 -25.52 -1.55 19.31
CA GLU A 345 -25.13 -2.89 18.85
C GLU A 345 -25.07 -2.99 17.32
N SER A 346 -25.46 -1.93 16.61
CA SER A 346 -25.44 -1.83 15.14
C SER A 346 -25.33 -0.36 14.71
N ASP A 347 -25.46 -0.07 13.41
CA ASP A 347 -25.29 1.27 12.85
C ASP A 347 -26.23 2.32 13.51
N PRO A 348 -25.70 3.38 14.14
CA PRO A 348 -26.48 4.46 14.75
C PRO A 348 -27.41 5.21 13.79
N ALA A 349 -27.21 5.10 12.47
CA ALA A 349 -28.12 5.68 11.48
C ALA A 349 -29.42 4.88 11.32
N GLN A 350 -29.47 3.64 11.83
CA GLN A 350 -30.55 2.68 11.55
C GLN A 350 -31.18 2.10 12.82
N ALA A 351 -30.62 2.38 14.00
CA ALA A 351 -31.07 1.81 15.27
C ALA A 351 -31.01 2.83 16.41
N ASP A 352 -31.90 2.67 17.38
CA ASP A 352 -31.88 3.41 18.64
C ASP A 352 -30.78 2.89 19.59
N PRO A 353 -30.23 3.73 20.48
CA PRO A 353 -29.24 3.30 21.45
C PRO A 353 -29.86 2.31 22.45
N VAL A 354 -29.16 1.20 22.69
CA VAL A 354 -29.58 0.20 23.69
C VAL A 354 -29.37 0.69 25.13
N GLN A 355 -28.48 1.66 25.31
CA GLN A 355 -28.26 2.33 26.58
C GLN A 355 -27.83 3.77 26.34
N THR A 356 -28.33 4.69 27.17
CA THR A 356 -27.86 6.08 27.21
C THR A 356 -27.54 6.45 28.65
N VAL A 357 -26.39 7.07 28.86
CA VAL A 357 -25.95 7.63 30.14
C VAL A 357 -25.71 9.12 29.95
N HIS A 358 -26.23 9.93 30.87
CA HIS A 358 -26.15 11.38 30.82
C HIS A 358 -25.48 11.93 32.08
N GLY A 359 -24.48 12.78 31.90
CA GLY A 359 -23.76 13.46 32.97
C GLY A 359 -22.54 12.70 33.48
N ARG A 360 -21.47 13.42 33.78
CA ARG A 360 -20.16 12.88 34.21
C ARG A 360 -20.26 11.99 35.45
N GLU A 361 -21.09 12.38 36.42
CA GLU A 361 -21.28 11.61 37.66
C GLU A 361 -21.90 10.22 37.38
N ALA A 362 -22.96 10.19 36.56
CA ALA A 362 -23.59 8.93 36.15
C ALA A 362 -22.64 8.06 35.32
N LEU A 363 -21.78 8.68 34.50
CA LEU A 363 -20.73 7.98 33.76
C LEU A 363 -19.72 7.32 34.70
N ALA A 364 -19.22 8.04 35.71
CA ALA A 364 -18.30 7.47 36.70
C ALA A 364 -18.91 6.25 37.41
N ALA A 365 -20.17 6.35 37.85
CA ALA A 365 -20.88 5.23 38.47
C ALA A 365 -21.05 4.03 37.50
N THR A 366 -21.42 4.31 36.24
CA THR A 366 -21.58 3.28 35.21
C THR A 366 -20.24 2.57 34.92
N PHE A 367 -19.16 3.32 34.74
CA PHE A 367 -17.83 2.76 34.48
C PHE A 367 -17.33 1.93 35.65
N ALA A 368 -17.57 2.37 36.89
CA ALA A 368 -17.24 1.59 38.09
C ALA A 368 -17.95 0.23 38.09
N GLY A 369 -19.24 0.21 37.75
CA GLY A 369 -20.04 -1.03 37.66
C GLY A 369 -19.59 -1.96 36.54
N LEU A 370 -19.22 -1.43 35.37
CA LEU A 370 -18.72 -2.23 34.25
C LEU A 370 -17.34 -2.83 34.55
N ILE A 371 -16.41 -2.01 35.03
CA ILE A 371 -15.03 -2.45 35.33
C ILE A 371 -15.00 -3.49 36.45
N ALA A 372 -15.92 -3.40 37.42
CA ALA A 372 -16.05 -4.39 38.50
C ALA A 372 -16.36 -5.81 38.00
N GLN A 373 -16.94 -5.96 36.80
CA GLN A 373 -17.26 -7.28 36.21
C GLN A 373 -16.04 -7.97 35.59
N TYR A 374 -14.97 -7.22 35.32
CA TYR A 374 -13.78 -7.72 34.65
C TYR A 374 -12.65 -7.92 35.67
N GLU A 375 -11.86 -8.98 35.52
CA GLU A 375 -10.60 -9.16 36.26
C GLU A 375 -9.52 -8.21 35.73
N ALA A 376 -9.44 -8.06 34.40
CA ALA A 376 -8.51 -7.17 33.74
C ALA A 376 -9.07 -6.70 32.39
N THR A 377 -8.65 -5.51 31.96
CA THR A 377 -8.99 -4.97 30.64
C THR A 377 -7.73 -4.50 29.91
N THR A 378 -7.80 -4.47 28.58
CA THR A 378 -6.82 -3.78 27.75
C THR A 378 -7.53 -3.17 26.54
N TYR A 379 -7.46 -1.85 26.39
CA TYR A 379 -8.01 -1.13 25.24
C TYR A 379 -6.88 -0.68 24.31
N PHE A 380 -6.98 -1.04 23.04
CA PHE A 380 -6.09 -0.56 21.98
C PHE A 380 -6.85 0.38 21.06
N ASN A 381 -6.57 1.68 21.18
CA ASN A 381 -7.06 2.67 20.21
C ASN A 381 -6.16 2.63 18.97
N GLY A 382 -6.78 2.46 17.81
CA GLY A 382 -6.13 2.42 16.51
C GLY A 382 -6.11 3.79 15.84
N GLN A 383 -6.47 3.81 14.55
CA GLN A 383 -6.61 5.06 13.80
C GLN A 383 -7.77 5.90 14.35
N SER A 384 -7.53 7.21 14.44
CA SER A 384 -8.54 8.23 14.74
C SER A 384 -8.56 9.24 13.60
N ASP A 385 -9.73 9.48 13.02
CA ASP A 385 -9.96 10.65 12.17
C ASP A 385 -10.60 11.74 13.01
N ILE A 386 -9.96 12.90 13.11
CA ILE A 386 -10.34 14.00 14.03
C ILE A 386 -10.53 15.28 13.22
N ASP A 387 -11.75 15.77 13.11
CA ASP A 387 -12.04 17.06 12.48
C ASP A 387 -12.25 18.15 13.54
N VAL A 388 -11.56 19.28 13.42
CA VAL A 388 -11.58 20.39 14.39
C VAL A 388 -12.15 21.62 13.71
N ALA A 389 -13.25 22.12 14.25
CA ALA A 389 -13.98 23.29 13.75
C ALA A 389 -14.10 24.35 14.86
N GLY A 390 -12.99 25.04 15.14
CA GLY A 390 -12.93 26.12 16.13
C GLY A 390 -13.12 25.63 17.58
N GLY A 391 -14.31 25.88 18.14
CA GLY A 391 -14.65 25.51 19.53
C GLY A 391 -15.18 24.08 19.71
N SER A 392 -15.46 23.37 18.60
CA SER A 392 -15.94 22.00 18.59
C SER A 392 -15.05 21.11 17.71
N ALA A 393 -15.13 19.81 17.95
CA ALA A 393 -14.49 18.82 17.10
C ALA A 393 -15.32 17.54 17.04
N SER A 394 -15.05 16.70 16.05
CA SER A 394 -15.62 15.35 15.97
C SER A 394 -14.52 14.35 15.66
N ALA A 395 -14.67 13.11 16.13
CA ALA A 395 -13.76 12.05 15.76
C ALA A 395 -14.45 10.70 15.60
N GLU A 396 -13.96 9.92 14.64
CA GLU A 396 -14.19 8.48 14.60
C GLU A 396 -12.89 7.77 15.03
N THR A 397 -12.95 6.97 16.09
CA THR A 397 -11.82 6.18 16.57
C THR A 397 -12.15 4.70 16.62
N TYR A 398 -11.27 3.90 16.03
CA TYR A 398 -11.34 2.44 16.14
C TYR A 398 -10.69 1.98 17.44
N CYS A 399 -11.35 1.08 18.16
CA CYS A 399 -10.85 0.52 19.41
C CYS A 399 -11.04 -0.99 19.45
N MET A 400 -9.99 -1.70 19.88
CA MET A 400 -10.04 -3.12 20.21
C MET A 400 -9.95 -3.28 21.72
N ALA A 401 -11.04 -3.69 22.36
CA ALA A 401 -11.10 -3.91 23.79
C ALA A 401 -11.00 -5.41 24.11
N HIS A 402 -10.15 -5.75 25.06
CA HIS A 402 -10.00 -7.10 25.60
C HIS A 402 -10.39 -7.08 27.08
N HIS A 403 -11.32 -7.93 27.47
CA HIS A 403 -11.80 -8.07 28.83
C HIS A 403 -11.64 -9.50 29.30
N LEU A 404 -10.92 -9.68 30.40
CA LEU A 404 -10.83 -10.95 31.11
C LEU A 404 -11.87 -10.94 32.21
N LEU A 405 -12.69 -11.99 32.26
CA LEU A 405 -13.72 -12.16 33.28
C LEU A 405 -13.84 -13.62 33.70
N ARG A 406 -14.51 -13.85 34.83
CA ARG A 406 -14.94 -15.19 35.25
C ARG A 406 -16.41 -15.37 35.01
N GLN A 407 -16.76 -16.46 34.35
CA GLN A 407 -18.12 -16.91 34.16
C GLN A 407 -18.18 -18.40 34.49
N ASP A 408 -19.08 -18.79 35.40
CA ASP A 408 -19.26 -20.19 35.84
C ASP A 408 -17.95 -20.86 36.33
N GLY A 409 -17.11 -20.07 37.03
CA GLY A 409 -15.80 -20.52 37.54
C GLY A 409 -14.68 -20.59 36.50
N GLN A 410 -14.99 -20.43 35.21
CA GLN A 410 -14.03 -20.45 34.11
C GLN A 410 -13.60 -19.04 33.71
N ARG A 411 -12.33 -18.90 33.29
CA ARG A 411 -11.79 -17.64 32.77
C ARG A 411 -12.14 -17.50 31.29
N VAL A 412 -12.71 -16.37 30.93
CA VAL A 412 -13.17 -16.04 29.57
C VAL A 412 -12.46 -14.78 29.11
N LEU A 413 -12.01 -14.77 27.85
CA LEU A 413 -11.60 -13.58 27.14
C LEU A 413 -12.75 -13.12 26.25
N LEU A 414 -13.17 -11.88 26.48
CA LEU A 414 -14.15 -11.15 25.68
C LEU A 414 -13.40 -10.09 24.88
N THR A 415 -13.44 -10.19 23.55
CA THR A 415 -12.85 -9.22 22.64
C THR A 415 -13.95 -8.46 21.93
N MET A 416 -13.86 -7.14 21.90
CA MET A 416 -14.82 -6.26 21.24
C MET A 416 -14.09 -5.38 20.22
N ALA A 417 -14.61 -5.34 19.00
CA ALA A 417 -14.27 -4.29 18.04
C ALA A 417 -15.30 -3.17 18.15
N ILE A 418 -14.80 -1.97 18.42
CA ILE A 418 -15.60 -0.82 18.79
C ILE A 418 -15.23 0.36 17.91
N ARG A 419 -16.22 1.14 17.48
CA ARG A 419 -16.02 2.50 16.98
C ARG A 419 -16.57 3.50 17.97
N TYR A 420 -15.74 4.47 18.33
CA TYR A 420 -16.16 5.65 19.08
C TYR A 420 -16.44 6.77 18.08
N LEU A 421 -17.70 7.21 18.01
CA LEU A 421 -18.10 8.39 17.27
C LEU A 421 -18.30 9.52 18.28
N ASP A 422 -17.26 10.32 18.44
CA ASP A 422 -17.17 11.34 19.46
C ASP A 422 -17.45 12.74 18.90
N THR A 423 -18.15 13.56 19.67
CA THR A 423 -18.11 15.01 19.53
C THR A 423 -17.44 15.61 20.76
N PHE A 424 -16.60 16.61 20.54
CA PHE A 424 -15.83 17.29 21.57
C PHE A 424 -16.20 18.76 21.64
N GLU A 425 -16.07 19.31 22.83
CA GLU A 425 -16.19 20.74 23.08
C GLU A 425 -14.99 21.25 23.85
N ARG A 426 -14.64 22.51 23.64
CA ARG A 426 -13.61 23.19 24.41
C ARG A 426 -14.21 23.82 25.66
N THR A 427 -13.80 23.36 26.83
CA THR A 427 -14.14 23.97 28.12
C THR A 427 -13.01 24.89 28.60
N ALA A 428 -13.23 25.59 29.71
CA ALA A 428 -12.17 26.38 30.37
C ALA A 428 -10.95 25.53 30.77
N GLU A 429 -11.13 24.22 30.95
CA GLU A 429 -10.07 23.26 31.30
C GLU A 429 -9.53 22.47 30.09
N GLY A 430 -9.85 22.92 28.87
CA GLY A 430 -9.46 22.30 27.61
C GLY A 430 -10.53 21.39 26.99
N TRP A 431 -10.13 20.58 26.01
CA TRP A 431 -11.03 19.69 25.29
C TRP A 431 -11.64 18.63 26.22
N ARG A 432 -12.93 18.37 26.03
CA ARG A 432 -13.70 17.30 26.69
C ARG A 432 -14.59 16.59 25.67
N ILE A 433 -14.88 15.32 25.92
CA ILE A 433 -15.86 14.57 25.14
C ILE A 433 -17.26 15.02 25.56
N ALA A 434 -18.00 15.63 24.65
CA ALA A 434 -19.38 16.08 24.88
C ALA A 434 -20.39 14.96 24.61
N GLU A 435 -20.16 14.18 23.56
CA GLU A 435 -20.94 12.99 23.27
C GLU A 435 -20.03 11.89 22.76
N ARG A 436 -20.26 10.65 23.21
CA ARG A 436 -19.67 9.44 22.66
C ARG A 436 -20.77 8.47 22.27
N ARG A 437 -20.81 8.11 20.99
CA ARG A 437 -21.59 6.97 20.51
C ARG A 437 -20.64 5.78 20.36
N ILE A 438 -20.86 4.75 21.15
CA ILE A 438 -20.11 3.50 21.16
C ILE A 438 -20.83 2.53 20.25
N VAL A 439 -20.19 2.12 19.16
CA VAL A 439 -20.74 1.14 18.21
C VAL A 439 -19.93 -0.15 18.32
N PHE A 440 -20.58 -1.26 18.66
CA PHE A 440 -19.95 -2.57 18.61
C PHE A 440 -20.08 -3.14 17.20
N ASP A 441 -18.96 -3.21 16.47
CA ASP A 441 -18.97 -3.78 15.13
C ASP A 441 -19.02 -5.32 15.19
N TRP A 442 -18.31 -5.91 16.15
CA TRP A 442 -18.42 -7.34 16.48
C TRP A 442 -17.87 -7.63 17.88
N THR A 443 -18.29 -8.77 18.43
CA THR A 443 -17.84 -9.28 19.72
C THR A 443 -17.48 -10.76 19.59
N ASP A 444 -16.36 -11.15 20.18
CA ASP A 444 -15.92 -12.54 20.30
C ASP A 444 -15.75 -12.93 21.78
N ARG A 445 -16.15 -14.14 22.14
CA ARG A 445 -16.05 -14.68 23.51
C ARG A 445 -15.48 -16.08 23.45
N ARG A 446 -14.35 -16.28 24.13
CA ARG A 446 -13.66 -17.58 24.16
C ARG A 446 -13.09 -17.92 25.52
N PRO A 447 -12.98 -19.21 25.87
CA PRO A 447 -12.23 -19.64 27.05
C PRO A 447 -10.79 -19.12 27.00
N SER A 448 -10.22 -18.72 28.14
CA SER A 448 -8.85 -18.21 28.24
C SER A 448 -8.06 -19.02 29.26
N GLN A 449 -7.21 -19.92 28.75
CA GLN A 449 -6.27 -20.70 29.56
C GLN A 449 -4.90 -19.99 29.55
N PRO A 450 -4.28 -19.73 30.72
CA PRO A 450 -2.97 -19.10 30.81
C PRO A 450 -1.84 -19.88 30.13
#